data_AF-A0A960EUP5-F1
#
_entry.id   AF-A0A960EUP5-F1
#
_cell.length_a   1.000
_cell.length_b   1.000
_cell.length_c   1.000
_cell.angle_alpha   90.00
_cell.angle_beta   90.00
_cell.angle_gamma   90.00
#
_symmetry.space_group_name_H-M   'P 1'
#
loop_
_entity.id
_entity.type
_entity.pdbx_description
1 polymer ?
#
loop_
_entity_poly.entity_id
_entity_poly.type
_entity_poly.pdbx_seq_one_letter_code
_entity_poly.pdbx_strand_id
1 'polypeptide(L)'
;TTAIIVDQERLGANARSTVGTVTDANALLRILFSRLGEPHVGPPSAFAFNVASVSAAGAIKVDRGKDTKAEKVTFNRTGGMCTRCEGLGRVSDFDLTALYDETKSIVDGAILIPGFSADGWYGRIYGNSGFFPGDKPISKFTKKQLDALLHHEAVRIKVDGVNVTYEGLIPRIQKSMLSKDVESLQPHVQRFVERAITFGVCPDCDGTRLSAAARSSKIEGRDIGELCRMQISDLAVWVRGLDEPSVAPLLGTLADTLDAFVDIGLGYLSLDRPSGTLSGGEAQRTKMIRH
;
A
#
# COMPACT_ATOMS: atom_id res chain seq x y z
N THR A 1 18.76 17.78 32.54
CA THR A 1 17.56 17.17 31.94
C THR A 1 17.65 17.34 30.44
N THR A 2 17.84 16.25 29.70
CA THR A 2 17.92 16.31 28.23
C THR A 2 16.51 16.57 27.70
N ALA A 3 16.32 17.68 26.98
CA ALA A 3 15.04 17.97 26.34
C ALA A 3 14.98 17.23 25.00
N ILE A 4 14.10 16.24 24.88
CA ILE A 4 13.79 15.60 23.60
C ILE A 4 12.72 16.45 22.93
N ILE A 5 13.09 17.16 21.86
CA ILE A 5 12.12 17.90 21.03
C ILE A 5 11.45 16.88 20.13
N VAL A 6 10.24 16.47 20.49
CA VAL A 6 9.39 15.63 19.65
C VAL A 6 8.59 16.55 18.72
N ASP A 7 8.80 16.38 17.41
CA ASP A 7 8.05 17.10 16.39
C ASP A 7 6.55 16.88 16.57
N GLN A 8 5.78 17.98 16.58
CA GLN A 8 4.33 18.00 16.78
C GLN A 8 3.56 17.76 15.47
N GLU A 9 4.22 17.66 14.32
CA GLU A 9 3.55 17.35 13.05
C GLU A 9 2.77 16.04 13.14
N ARG A 10 1.52 16.01 12.68
CA ARG A 10 0.74 14.75 12.68
C ARG A 10 1.50 13.65 11.95
N LEU A 11 1.46 12.42 12.47
CA LEU A 11 1.98 11.27 11.73
C LEU A 11 1.37 11.28 10.33
N GLY A 12 2.21 11.28 9.30
CA GLY A 12 1.79 11.52 7.93
C GLY A 12 0.68 10.56 7.48
N ALA A 13 -0.32 11.09 6.78
CA ALA A 13 -1.53 10.40 6.32
C ALA A 13 -1.28 9.46 5.12
N ASN A 14 -0.17 8.72 5.13
CA ASN A 14 0.08 7.69 4.12
C ASN A 14 -0.75 6.45 4.49
N ALA A 15 -1.59 5.98 3.57
CA ALA A 15 -2.47 4.83 3.80
C ALA A 15 -1.73 3.53 4.14
N ARG A 16 -0.41 3.48 3.89
CA ARG A 16 0.49 2.35 4.22
C ARG A 16 1.27 2.54 5.53
N SER A 17 1.08 3.66 6.24
CA SER A 17 1.69 3.86 7.56
C SER A 17 0.85 3.21 8.65
N THR A 18 1.51 2.44 9.51
CA THR A 18 0.96 1.71 10.65
C THR A 18 1.79 1.98 11.90
N VAL A 19 1.25 1.67 13.08
CA VAL A 19 1.99 1.75 14.36
C VAL A 19 3.36 1.08 14.23
N GLY A 20 3.40 -0.17 13.75
CA GLY A 20 4.63 -0.93 13.64
C GLY A 20 5.64 -0.41 12.61
N THR A 21 5.20 0.33 11.58
CA THR A 21 6.14 1.01 10.66
C THR A 21 6.69 2.30 11.22
N VAL A 22 5.94 3.00 12.10
CA VAL A 22 6.39 4.27 12.70
C VAL A 22 7.42 4.02 13.80
N THR A 23 7.34 2.88 14.49
CA THR A 23 8.23 2.52 15.60
C THR A 23 9.32 1.52 15.23
N ASP A 24 9.47 1.18 13.95
CA ASP A 24 10.41 0.18 13.45
C ASP A 24 10.21 -1.26 14.02
N ALA A 25 9.20 -1.51 14.86
CA ALA A 25 8.83 -2.84 15.37
C ALA A 25 8.55 -3.84 14.24
N ASN A 26 7.89 -3.39 13.15
CA ASN A 26 7.70 -4.23 11.97
C ASN A 26 9.01 -4.56 11.26
N ALA A 27 10.06 -3.73 11.38
CA ALA A 27 11.36 -4.07 10.81
C ALA A 27 12.01 -5.22 11.58
N LEU A 28 11.96 -5.19 12.91
CA LEU A 28 12.47 -6.24 13.78
C LEU A 28 11.73 -7.58 13.53
N LEU A 29 10.39 -7.56 13.47
CA LEU A 29 9.61 -8.75 13.14
C LEU A 29 9.97 -9.32 11.75
N ARG A 30 10.18 -8.48 10.75
CA ARG A 30 10.58 -8.95 9.41
C ARG A 30 11.96 -9.60 9.40
N ILE A 31 12.89 -9.10 10.22
CA ILE A 31 14.20 -9.74 10.39
C ILE A 31 14.01 -11.10 11.09
N LEU A 32 13.16 -11.17 12.11
CA LEU A 32 12.87 -12.42 12.81
C LEU A 32 12.32 -13.49 11.86
N PHE A 33 11.29 -13.16 11.06
CA PHE A 33 10.72 -14.07 10.05
C PHE A 33 11.68 -14.45 8.94
N SER A 34 12.55 -13.53 8.53
CA SER A 34 13.59 -13.85 7.55
C SER A 34 14.61 -14.86 8.09
N ARG A 35 14.81 -14.92 9.41
CA ARG A 35 15.76 -15.83 10.06
C ARG A 35 15.15 -17.16 10.47
N LEU A 36 13.97 -17.14 11.07
CA LEU A 36 13.36 -18.31 11.71
C LEU A 36 12.10 -18.83 11.00
N GLY A 37 11.51 -18.05 10.08
CA GLY A 37 10.22 -18.40 9.49
C GLY A 37 10.31 -19.64 8.58
N GLU A 38 9.39 -20.57 8.78
CA GLU A 38 9.27 -21.79 7.97
C GLU A 38 7.91 -21.86 7.23
N PRO A 39 7.90 -22.13 5.90
CA PRO A 39 9.06 -22.22 5.01
C PRO A 39 9.81 -20.90 4.88
N HIS A 40 11.10 -20.98 4.53
CA HIS A 40 11.92 -19.79 4.26
C HIS A 40 11.48 -19.11 2.97
N VAL A 41 11.04 -17.84 3.07
CA VAL A 41 10.53 -17.07 1.92
C VAL A 41 11.59 -16.13 1.34
N GLY A 42 12.54 -15.67 2.17
CA GLY A 42 13.62 -14.82 1.72
C GLY A 42 14.02 -13.73 2.73
N PRO A 43 14.59 -12.61 2.25
CA PRO A 43 15.09 -11.53 3.10
C PRO A 43 13.94 -10.77 3.79
N PRO A 44 14.22 -9.85 4.74
CA PRO A 44 13.19 -9.07 5.44
C PRO A 44 12.24 -8.28 4.50
N SER A 45 12.68 -7.95 3.28
CA SER A 45 11.83 -7.31 2.28
C SER A 45 10.68 -8.22 1.80
N ALA A 46 10.87 -9.54 1.83
CA ALA A 46 9.86 -10.52 1.47
C ALA A 46 8.68 -10.57 2.45
N PHE A 47 8.83 -9.95 3.63
CA PHE A 47 7.82 -9.81 4.66
C PHE A 47 7.31 -8.37 4.81
N ALA A 48 7.70 -7.48 3.90
CA ALA A 48 7.30 -6.07 3.94
C ALA A 48 6.07 -5.83 3.05
N PHE A 49 4.94 -5.49 3.66
CA PHE A 49 3.69 -5.24 2.94
C PHE A 49 3.74 -4.03 2.00
N ASN A 50 4.71 -3.14 2.16
CA ASN A 50 4.91 -1.94 1.34
C ASN A 50 6.04 -2.11 0.30
N VAL A 51 6.61 -3.31 0.14
CA VAL A 51 7.64 -3.60 -0.86
C VAL A 51 7.09 -4.57 -1.90
N ALA A 52 7.01 -4.10 -3.15
CA ALA A 52 6.67 -4.92 -4.29
C ALA A 52 7.81 -5.89 -4.67
N SER A 53 7.44 -7.09 -5.09
CA SER A 53 8.35 -8.00 -5.81
C SER A 53 8.67 -7.43 -7.19
N VAL A 54 9.93 -7.45 -7.58
CA VAL A 54 10.39 -6.96 -8.88
C VAL A 54 11.35 -7.95 -9.53
N SER A 55 11.26 -8.05 -10.86
CA SER A 55 12.12 -8.91 -11.69
C SER A 55 12.69 -8.09 -12.84
N ALA A 56 13.98 -8.26 -13.11
CA ALA A 56 14.66 -7.66 -14.26
C ALA A 56 15.48 -8.72 -14.98
N ALA A 57 15.53 -8.67 -16.32
CA ALA A 57 16.38 -9.54 -17.12
C ALA A 57 17.27 -8.68 -18.03
N GLY A 58 18.55 -9.04 -18.13
CA GLY A 58 19.53 -8.34 -18.95
C GLY A 58 20.65 -9.28 -19.40
N ALA A 59 21.64 -8.75 -20.11
CA ALA A 59 22.85 -9.48 -20.44
C ALA A 59 24.05 -8.85 -19.71
N ILE A 60 24.85 -9.67 -19.03
CA ILE A 60 26.15 -9.25 -18.51
C ILE A 60 27.24 -9.76 -19.47
N LYS A 61 28.27 -8.95 -19.71
CA LYS A 61 29.49 -9.43 -20.37
C LYS A 61 30.41 -9.97 -19.28
N VAL A 62 30.70 -11.26 -19.33
CA VAL A 62 31.69 -11.88 -18.44
C VAL A 62 33.00 -11.93 -19.21
N ASP A 63 34.00 -11.22 -18.70
CA ASP A 63 35.36 -11.28 -19.22
C ASP A 63 36.11 -12.43 -18.54
N ARG A 64 36.50 -13.46 -19.32
CA ARG A 64 37.33 -14.57 -18.87
C ARG A 64 38.71 -14.53 -19.53
N GLY A 65 39.27 -13.34 -19.72
CA GLY A 65 40.64 -13.11 -20.17
C GLY A 65 40.83 -13.25 -21.69
N LYS A 66 40.58 -14.43 -22.28
CA LYS A 66 40.68 -14.64 -23.74
C LYS A 66 39.35 -14.58 -24.48
N ASP A 67 38.24 -14.71 -23.76
CA ASP A 67 36.89 -14.69 -24.33
C ASP A 67 35.98 -13.77 -23.52
N THR A 68 35.27 -12.87 -24.21
CA THR A 68 34.14 -12.11 -23.65
C THR A 68 32.84 -12.74 -24.11
N LYS A 69 32.07 -13.31 -23.18
CA LYS A 69 30.76 -13.91 -23.49
C LYS A 69 29.64 -13.09 -22.86
N ALA A 70 28.61 -12.78 -23.65
CA ALA A 70 27.38 -12.21 -23.13
C ALA A 70 26.51 -13.33 -22.53
N GLU A 71 26.21 -13.24 -21.24
CA GLU A 71 25.36 -14.17 -20.50
C GLU A 71 24.08 -13.45 -20.08
N LYS A 72 22.91 -14.07 -20.33
CA LYS A 72 21.62 -13.53 -19.88
C LYS A 72 21.47 -13.79 -18.38
N VAL A 73 21.23 -12.73 -17.61
CA VAL A 73 21.05 -12.78 -16.15
C VAL A 73 19.68 -12.24 -15.79
N THR A 74 19.05 -12.89 -14.81
CA THR A 74 17.79 -12.44 -14.23
C THR A 74 18.02 -12.06 -12.77
N PHE A 75 17.57 -10.88 -12.39
CA PHE A 75 17.62 -10.35 -11.03
C PHE A 75 16.19 -10.33 -10.48
N ASN A 76 15.98 -10.98 -9.35
CA ASN A 76 14.70 -10.97 -8.64
C ASN A 76 14.90 -10.39 -7.25
N ARG A 77 14.02 -9.46 -6.85
CA ARG A 77 13.91 -9.00 -5.47
C ARG A 77 12.52 -9.34 -4.97
N THR A 78 12.45 -10.26 -4.02
CA THR A 78 11.19 -10.67 -3.38
C THR A 78 10.70 -9.60 -2.41
N GLY A 79 9.45 -9.17 -2.61
CA GLY A 79 8.71 -8.26 -1.75
C GLY A 79 7.54 -8.97 -1.06
N GLY A 80 7.09 -8.42 0.06
CA GLY A 80 5.99 -8.95 0.85
C GLY A 80 4.63 -8.36 0.54
N MET A 81 4.52 -7.44 -0.43
CA MET A 81 3.27 -6.73 -0.73
C MET A 81 2.22 -7.65 -1.36
N CYS A 82 0.98 -7.62 -0.84
CA CYS A 82 -0.18 -8.19 -1.52
C CYS A 82 -0.39 -7.44 -2.85
N THR A 83 -0.41 -8.17 -3.97
CA THR A 83 -0.56 -7.58 -5.31
C THR A 83 -1.96 -7.03 -5.56
N ARG A 84 -3.01 -7.67 -5.03
CA ARG A 84 -4.41 -7.24 -5.24
C ARG A 84 -4.75 -5.90 -4.61
N CYS A 85 -4.27 -5.64 -3.40
CA CYS A 85 -4.55 -4.39 -2.68
C CYS A 85 -3.33 -3.46 -2.60
N GLU A 86 -2.23 -3.81 -3.26
CA GLU A 86 -0.94 -3.09 -3.20
C GLU A 86 -0.51 -2.74 -1.76
N GLY A 87 -0.71 -3.65 -0.81
CA GLY A 87 -0.33 -3.44 0.59
C GLY A 87 -1.25 -2.50 1.38
N LEU A 88 -2.45 -2.19 0.88
CA LEU A 88 -3.46 -1.40 1.63
C LEU A 88 -4.29 -2.26 2.60
N GLY A 89 -4.44 -3.56 2.32
CA GLY A 89 -5.25 -4.49 3.12
C GLY A 89 -6.75 -4.41 2.85
N ARG A 90 -7.19 -3.40 2.10
CA ARG A 90 -8.57 -3.23 1.65
C ARG A 90 -8.62 -3.16 0.14
N VAL A 91 -9.71 -3.66 -0.42
CA VAL A 91 -10.07 -3.42 -1.82
C VAL A 91 -11.19 -2.40 -1.84
N SER A 92 -11.18 -1.57 -2.87
CA SER A 92 -12.20 -0.57 -3.11
C SER A 92 -13.11 -1.11 -4.20
N ASP A 93 -14.38 -1.29 -3.87
CA ASP A 93 -15.42 -1.46 -4.88
C ASP A 93 -15.98 -0.09 -5.24
N PHE A 94 -16.26 0.12 -6.52
CA PHE A 94 -16.63 1.43 -7.05
C PHE A 94 -18.08 1.40 -7.52
N ASP A 95 -18.90 2.26 -6.92
CA ASP A 95 -20.21 2.57 -7.49
C ASP A 95 -20.02 3.40 -8.76
N LEU A 96 -20.15 2.72 -9.91
CA LEU A 96 -19.97 3.33 -11.22
C LEU A 96 -20.95 4.49 -11.47
N THR A 97 -22.15 4.44 -10.88
CA THR A 97 -23.15 5.52 -11.01
C THR A 97 -22.72 6.80 -10.29
N ALA A 98 -21.83 6.68 -9.31
CA ALA A 98 -21.21 7.82 -8.65
C ALA A 98 -19.97 8.34 -9.38
N LEU A 99 -19.38 7.55 -10.29
CA LEU A 99 -18.21 7.93 -11.10
C LEU A 99 -18.61 8.67 -12.39
N TYR A 100 -19.67 8.20 -13.06
CA TYR A 100 -20.12 8.79 -14.31
C TYR A 100 -21.64 8.69 -14.52
N ASP A 101 -22.18 9.61 -15.31
CA ASP A 101 -23.54 9.59 -15.84
C ASP A 101 -23.54 8.87 -17.20
N GLU A 102 -24.15 7.68 -17.26
CA GLU A 102 -24.14 6.85 -18.47
C GLU A 102 -24.94 7.44 -19.65
N THR A 103 -25.79 8.42 -19.37
CA THR A 103 -26.66 9.05 -20.37
C THR A 103 -25.96 10.16 -21.13
N LYS A 104 -24.81 10.64 -20.64
CA LYS A 104 -24.03 11.75 -21.22
C LYS A 104 -22.75 11.27 -21.87
N SER A 105 -22.24 12.09 -22.78
CA SER A 105 -20.90 11.93 -23.34
C SER A 105 -19.83 12.53 -22.42
N ILE A 106 -18.57 12.17 -22.63
CA ILE A 106 -17.47 12.70 -21.81
C ILE A 106 -17.34 14.22 -21.99
N VAL A 107 -17.49 14.71 -23.22
CA VAL A 107 -17.44 16.15 -23.53
C VAL A 107 -18.66 16.93 -23.00
N ASP A 108 -19.78 16.24 -22.73
CA ASP A 108 -20.98 16.82 -22.11
C ASP A 108 -20.99 16.69 -20.57
N GLY A 109 -19.86 16.30 -19.97
CA GLY A 109 -19.72 16.22 -18.51
C GLY A 109 -20.27 14.95 -17.90
N ALA A 110 -20.10 13.80 -18.57
CA ALA A 110 -20.44 12.51 -17.99
C ALA A 110 -19.62 12.15 -16.74
N ILE A 111 -18.40 12.63 -16.58
CA ILE A 111 -17.55 12.27 -15.43
C ILE A 111 -17.96 13.10 -14.20
N LEU A 112 -18.38 12.42 -13.13
CA LEU A 112 -18.91 13.03 -11.90
C LEU A 112 -17.85 13.18 -10.78
N ILE A 113 -16.60 12.84 -11.08
CA ILE A 113 -15.47 12.90 -10.15
C ILE A 113 -15.07 14.37 -9.90
N PRO A 114 -14.88 14.80 -8.65
CA PRO A 114 -14.43 16.16 -8.37
C PRO A 114 -13.13 16.54 -9.08
N GLY A 115 -13.14 17.67 -9.79
CA GLY A 115 -12.00 18.15 -10.58
C GLY A 115 -11.91 17.60 -12.01
N PHE A 116 -12.88 16.79 -12.46
CA PHE A 116 -12.91 16.17 -13.79
C PHE A 116 -14.00 16.77 -14.68
N SER A 117 -14.24 18.09 -14.54
CA SER A 117 -15.20 18.77 -15.40
C SER A 117 -14.83 18.63 -16.88
N ALA A 118 -15.83 18.63 -17.77
CA ALA A 118 -15.65 18.42 -19.21
C ALA A 118 -14.73 19.47 -19.86
N ASP A 119 -14.88 20.72 -19.44
CA ASP A 119 -14.05 21.86 -19.82
C ASP A 119 -12.69 21.89 -19.11
N GLY A 120 -12.53 21.07 -18.07
CA GLY A 120 -11.32 20.93 -17.29
C GLY A 120 -10.25 20.09 -17.99
N TRP A 121 -9.05 20.07 -17.40
CA TRP A 121 -7.91 19.34 -17.95
C TRP A 121 -8.19 17.84 -18.11
N TYR A 122 -8.77 17.21 -17.09
CA TYR A 122 -9.11 15.79 -17.15
C TYR A 122 -10.25 15.51 -18.13
N GLY A 123 -11.29 16.35 -18.18
CA GLY A 123 -12.35 16.23 -19.19
C GLY A 123 -11.81 16.17 -20.62
N ARG A 124 -10.87 17.07 -20.96
CA ARG A 124 -10.18 17.05 -22.26
C ARG A 124 -9.32 15.81 -22.48
N ILE A 125 -8.58 15.35 -21.46
CA ILE A 125 -7.77 14.12 -21.57
C ILE A 125 -8.63 12.91 -21.88
N TYR A 126 -9.73 12.70 -21.14
CA TYR A 126 -10.59 11.54 -21.35
C TYR A 126 -11.38 11.67 -22.67
N GLY A 127 -11.94 12.86 -22.95
CA GLY A 127 -12.71 13.12 -24.16
C GLY A 127 -11.91 12.95 -25.45
N ASN A 128 -10.63 13.35 -25.44
CA ASN A 128 -9.74 13.30 -26.60
C ASN A 128 -8.69 12.16 -26.51
N SER A 129 -8.95 11.13 -25.70
CA SER A 129 -7.99 10.06 -25.42
C SER A 129 -7.68 9.16 -26.64
N GLY A 130 -8.62 9.07 -27.59
CA GLY A 130 -8.53 8.19 -28.75
C GLY A 130 -8.92 6.72 -28.47
N PHE A 131 -9.22 6.35 -27.22
CA PHE A 131 -9.61 4.97 -26.88
C PHE A 131 -11.12 4.69 -27.05
N PHE A 132 -11.94 5.73 -27.02
CA PHE A 132 -13.39 5.68 -27.16
C PHE A 132 -13.92 7.00 -27.73
N PRO A 133 -15.15 7.00 -28.30
CA PRO A 133 -15.78 8.22 -28.78
C PRO A 133 -16.21 9.12 -27.61
N GLY A 134 -15.50 10.22 -27.38
CA GLY A 134 -15.77 11.16 -26.29
C GLY A 134 -17.08 11.94 -26.42
N ASP A 135 -17.64 11.98 -27.63
CA ASP A 135 -18.88 12.66 -28.04
C ASP A 135 -20.13 11.77 -27.96
N LYS A 136 -19.98 10.49 -27.61
CA LYS A 136 -21.10 9.56 -27.46
C LYS A 136 -21.42 9.30 -26.00
N PRO A 137 -22.71 9.08 -25.66
CA PRO A 137 -23.09 8.63 -24.33
C PRO A 137 -22.36 7.36 -23.91
N ILE A 138 -21.93 7.28 -22.63
CA ILE A 138 -21.20 6.10 -22.11
C ILE A 138 -22.04 4.82 -22.21
N SER A 139 -23.38 4.91 -22.09
CA SER A 139 -24.30 3.78 -22.31
C SER A 139 -24.21 3.15 -23.71
N LYS A 140 -23.60 3.84 -24.69
CA LYS A 140 -23.33 3.32 -26.04
C LYS A 140 -21.94 2.72 -26.20
N PHE A 141 -21.12 2.72 -25.15
CA PHE A 141 -19.78 2.16 -25.21
C PHE A 141 -19.84 0.64 -25.26
N THR A 142 -18.96 0.06 -26.08
CA THR A 142 -18.68 -1.37 -26.02
C THR A 142 -17.97 -1.71 -24.72
N LYS A 143 -18.00 -2.99 -24.31
CA LYS A 143 -17.26 -3.46 -23.12
C LYS A 143 -15.78 -3.06 -23.15
N LYS A 144 -15.13 -3.10 -24.32
CA LYS A 144 -13.72 -2.70 -24.49
C LYS A 144 -13.52 -1.19 -24.30
N GLN A 145 -14.46 -0.37 -24.77
CA GLN A 145 -14.40 1.10 -24.59
C GLN A 145 -14.65 1.49 -23.13
N LEU A 146 -15.62 0.84 -22.48
CA LEU A 146 -15.89 1.03 -21.07
C LEU A 146 -14.69 0.58 -20.21
N ASP A 147 -14.08 -0.55 -20.54
CA ASP A 147 -12.87 -1.01 -19.88
C ASP A 147 -11.69 -0.04 -20.07
N ALA A 148 -11.54 0.53 -21.27
CA ALA A 148 -10.55 1.57 -21.54
C ALA A 148 -10.82 2.87 -20.74
N LEU A 149 -12.08 3.20 -20.46
CA LEU A 149 -12.43 4.32 -19.58
C LEU A 149 -12.09 4.01 -18.12
N LEU A 150 -12.39 2.80 -17.65
CA LEU A 150 -12.35 2.46 -16.22
C LEU A 150 -11.00 1.91 -15.75
N HIS A 151 -10.40 0.96 -16.46
CA HIS A 151 -9.29 0.13 -15.97
C HIS A 151 -7.98 0.25 -16.75
N HIS A 152 -7.95 1.05 -17.82
CA HIS A 152 -6.79 1.10 -18.70
C HIS A 152 -5.48 1.43 -17.96
N GLU A 153 -4.42 0.68 -18.28
CA GLU A 153 -3.08 0.92 -17.75
C GLU A 153 -2.50 2.27 -18.21
N ALA A 154 -1.53 2.78 -17.46
CA ALA A 154 -0.94 4.08 -17.76
C ALA A 154 -0.17 4.06 -19.11
N VAL A 155 -0.58 4.90 -20.06
CA VAL A 155 0.02 5.00 -21.41
C VAL A 155 0.23 6.45 -21.81
N ARG A 156 1.31 6.73 -22.54
CA ARG A 156 1.59 8.07 -23.08
C ARG A 156 0.71 8.34 -24.30
N ILE A 157 -0.03 9.44 -24.27
CA ILE A 157 -0.83 9.94 -25.39
C ILE A 157 -0.53 11.42 -25.63
N LYS A 158 -0.98 11.94 -26.77
CA LYS A 158 -0.89 13.37 -27.09
C LYS A 158 -2.29 13.96 -27.14
N VAL A 159 -2.56 14.92 -26.26
CA VAL A 159 -3.85 15.63 -26.17
C VAL A 159 -3.58 17.11 -26.30
N ASP A 160 -4.29 17.79 -27.19
CA ASP A 160 -4.16 19.24 -27.46
C ASP A 160 -2.70 19.69 -27.67
N GLY A 161 -1.90 18.85 -28.34
CA GLY A 161 -0.48 19.14 -28.60
C GLY A 161 0.48 18.79 -27.45
N VAL A 162 -0.01 18.39 -26.28
CA VAL A 162 0.78 18.08 -25.08
C VAL A 162 0.89 16.57 -24.86
N ASN A 163 2.09 16.10 -24.55
CA ASN A 163 2.32 14.70 -24.17
C ASN A 163 1.89 14.47 -22.72
N VAL A 164 0.87 13.64 -22.51
CA VAL A 164 0.29 13.34 -21.21
C VAL A 164 0.25 11.83 -20.96
N THR A 165 0.05 11.42 -19.72
CA THR A 165 -0.18 10.01 -19.38
C THR A 165 -1.68 9.80 -19.15
N TYR A 166 -2.29 9.03 -20.05
CA TYR A 166 -3.63 8.51 -19.87
C TYR A 166 -3.62 7.30 -18.95
N GLU A 167 -4.58 7.21 -18.04
CA GLU A 167 -4.87 6.00 -17.26
C GLU A 167 -6.38 5.98 -16.96
N GLY A 168 -6.96 4.80 -16.77
CA GLY A 168 -8.38 4.65 -16.47
C GLY A 168 -8.81 5.41 -15.21
N LEU A 169 -10.12 5.69 -15.07
CA LEU A 169 -10.68 6.42 -13.94
C LEU A 169 -10.38 5.73 -12.60
N ILE A 170 -10.51 4.40 -12.52
CA ILE A 170 -10.30 3.66 -11.28
C ILE A 170 -8.82 3.72 -10.83
N PRO A 171 -7.82 3.35 -11.67
CA PRO A 171 -6.41 3.51 -11.33
C PRO A 171 -6.06 4.95 -10.94
N ARG A 172 -6.64 5.95 -11.61
CA ARG A 172 -6.43 7.38 -11.30
C ARG A 172 -6.96 7.74 -9.92
N ILE A 173 -8.20 7.35 -9.59
CA ILE A 173 -8.80 7.60 -8.27
C ILE A 173 -7.98 6.89 -7.18
N GLN A 174 -7.60 5.63 -7.40
CA GLN A 174 -6.76 4.87 -6.46
C GLN A 174 -5.46 5.60 -6.15
N LYS A 175 -4.75 6.09 -7.17
CA LYS A 175 -3.48 6.82 -6.99
C LYS A 175 -3.65 8.21 -6.38
N SER A 176 -4.66 8.97 -6.81
CA SER A 176 -4.80 10.39 -6.46
C SER A 176 -5.59 10.63 -5.17
N MET A 177 -6.58 9.78 -4.88
CA MET A 177 -7.52 9.97 -3.77
C MET A 177 -7.38 8.90 -2.68
N LEU A 178 -7.05 7.65 -3.03
CA LEU A 178 -7.01 6.53 -2.07
C LEU A 178 -5.61 6.15 -1.56
N SER A 179 -4.57 6.83 -2.06
CA SER A 179 -3.20 6.68 -1.55
C SER A 179 -2.99 7.34 -0.18
N LYS A 180 -3.92 8.22 0.21
CA LYS A 180 -3.95 8.94 1.49
C LYS A 180 -5.14 8.47 2.32
N ASP A 181 -5.11 8.78 3.61
CA ASP A 181 -6.28 8.57 4.47
C ASP A 181 -7.45 9.46 4.02
N VAL A 182 -8.64 8.87 3.94
CA VAL A 182 -9.85 9.54 3.43
C VAL A 182 -10.20 10.77 4.26
N GLU A 183 -9.99 10.71 5.57
CA GLU A 183 -10.20 11.81 6.52
C GLU A 183 -9.22 12.98 6.31
N SER A 184 -8.11 12.77 5.60
CA SER A 184 -7.14 13.84 5.27
C SER A 184 -7.45 14.56 3.96
N LEU A 185 -8.47 14.11 3.22
CA LEU A 185 -8.84 14.69 1.92
C LEU A 185 -9.64 15.99 2.10
N GLN A 186 -9.74 16.77 1.03
CA GLN A 186 -10.62 17.95 1.03
C GLN A 186 -12.08 17.52 1.22
N PRO A 187 -12.92 18.28 1.94
CA PRO A 187 -14.25 17.81 2.34
C PRO A 187 -15.16 17.35 1.19
N HIS A 188 -15.05 17.98 0.03
CA HIS A 188 -15.84 17.60 -1.15
C HIS A 188 -15.31 16.31 -1.81
N VAL A 189 -14.01 16.04 -1.72
CA VAL A 189 -13.40 14.78 -2.20
C VAL A 189 -13.73 13.65 -1.24
N GLN A 190 -13.67 13.90 0.07
CA GLN A 190 -14.06 12.94 1.09
C GLN A 190 -15.51 12.46 0.87
N ARG A 191 -16.46 13.39 0.73
CA ARG A 191 -17.88 13.06 0.44
C ARG A 191 -18.04 12.25 -0.84
N PHE A 192 -17.24 12.54 -1.87
CA PHE A 192 -17.24 11.76 -3.10
C PHE A 192 -16.77 10.33 -2.84
N VAL A 193 -15.64 10.15 -2.13
CA VAL A 193 -15.11 8.83 -1.78
C VAL A 193 -16.09 8.02 -0.95
N GLU A 194 -16.67 8.61 0.10
CA GLU A 194 -17.65 7.94 0.97
C GLU A 194 -18.91 7.47 0.22
N ARG A 195 -19.33 8.22 -0.80
CA ARG A 195 -20.48 7.85 -1.65
C ARG A 195 -20.11 6.83 -2.71
N ALA A 196 -18.97 7.02 -3.39
CA ALA A 196 -18.63 6.30 -4.61
C ALA A 196 -17.84 5.01 -4.35
N ILE A 197 -17.31 4.81 -3.15
CA ILE A 197 -16.34 3.77 -2.87
C ILE A 197 -16.72 3.02 -1.60
N THR A 198 -16.99 1.72 -1.78
CA THR A 198 -17.13 0.81 -0.65
C THR A 198 -15.78 0.17 -0.36
N PHE A 199 -15.33 0.25 0.88
CA PHE A 199 -14.11 -0.42 1.31
C PHE A 199 -14.45 -1.79 1.88
N GLY A 200 -13.93 -2.84 1.25
CA GLY A 200 -13.97 -4.21 1.75
C GLY A 200 -12.60 -4.67 2.22
N VAL A 201 -12.57 -5.62 3.16
CA VAL A 201 -11.32 -6.35 3.48
C VAL A 201 -10.83 -7.04 2.20
N CYS A 202 -9.54 -6.95 1.90
CA CYS A 202 -8.99 -7.57 0.71
C CYS A 202 -9.08 -9.11 0.83
N PRO A 203 -9.83 -9.80 -0.03
CA PRO A 203 -10.06 -11.24 0.10
C PRO A 203 -8.78 -12.07 -0.14
N ASP A 204 -7.82 -11.55 -0.89
CA ASP A 204 -6.58 -12.28 -1.18
C ASP A 204 -5.67 -12.35 0.04
N CYS A 205 -5.60 -11.27 0.84
CA CYS A 205 -4.70 -11.18 2.00
C CYS A 205 -5.46 -11.16 3.34
N ASP A 206 -6.78 -11.22 3.32
CA ASP A 206 -7.67 -11.04 4.47
C ASP A 206 -7.38 -9.73 5.26
N GLY A 207 -6.80 -8.73 4.61
CA GLY A 207 -6.39 -7.47 5.26
C GLY A 207 -5.02 -7.47 5.92
N THR A 208 -4.25 -8.56 5.86
CA THR A 208 -2.86 -8.60 6.36
C THR A 208 -1.91 -7.70 5.56
N ARG A 209 -2.32 -7.26 4.35
CA ARG A 209 -1.52 -6.48 3.39
C ARG A 209 -0.36 -7.26 2.76
N LEU A 210 -0.20 -8.53 3.14
CA LEU A 210 0.94 -9.36 2.80
C LEU A 210 0.66 -10.30 1.63
N SER A 211 1.73 -10.67 0.92
CA SER A 211 1.69 -11.69 -0.12
C SER A 211 1.36 -13.07 0.45
N ALA A 212 0.87 -13.97 -0.40
CA ALA A 212 0.60 -15.35 0.01
C ALA A 212 1.87 -16.05 0.53
N ALA A 213 3.03 -15.79 -0.09
CA ALA A 213 4.30 -16.35 0.35
C ALA A 213 4.71 -15.85 1.74
N ALA A 214 4.58 -14.54 2.01
CA ALA A 214 4.89 -14.00 3.34
C ALA A 214 4.02 -14.62 4.44
N ARG A 215 2.74 -14.86 4.16
CA ARG A 215 1.80 -15.51 5.10
C ARG A 215 1.97 -17.02 5.21
N SER A 216 2.61 -17.69 4.25
CA SER A 216 2.86 -19.12 4.37
C SER A 216 3.96 -19.43 5.37
N SER A 217 4.89 -18.49 5.60
CA SER A 217 5.99 -18.63 6.56
C SER A 217 5.52 -18.36 7.98
N LYS A 218 5.85 -19.27 8.89
CA LYS A 218 5.36 -19.27 10.26
C LYS A 218 6.50 -19.44 11.25
N ILE A 219 6.34 -18.84 12.44
CA ILE A 219 7.13 -19.11 13.64
C ILE A 219 6.13 -19.54 14.71
N GLU A 220 6.35 -20.68 15.35
CA GLU A 220 5.41 -21.24 16.36
C GLU A 220 3.95 -21.27 15.85
N GLY A 221 3.78 -21.66 14.58
CA GLY A 221 2.47 -21.78 13.92
C GLY A 221 1.82 -20.47 13.47
N ARG A 222 2.42 -19.30 13.76
CA ARG A 222 1.86 -17.98 13.43
C ARG A 222 2.62 -17.28 12.31
N ASP A 223 1.88 -16.67 11.39
CA ASP A 223 2.48 -15.81 10.36
C ASP A 223 2.66 -14.36 10.85
N ILE A 224 3.50 -13.59 10.17
CA ILE A 224 3.83 -12.22 10.59
C ILE A 224 2.60 -11.29 10.59
N GLY A 225 1.63 -11.51 9.71
CA GLY A 225 0.39 -10.76 9.65
C GLY A 225 -0.51 -11.03 10.87
N GLU A 226 -0.58 -12.28 11.32
CA GLU A 226 -1.29 -12.66 12.56
C GLU A 226 -0.67 -11.98 13.78
N LEU A 227 0.66 -11.97 13.87
CA LEU A 227 1.37 -11.32 14.98
C LEU A 227 1.18 -9.80 14.96
N CYS A 228 1.21 -9.15 13.80
CA CYS A 228 0.97 -7.72 13.68
C CYS A 228 -0.45 -7.30 14.09
N ARG A 229 -1.43 -8.22 14.05
CA ARG A 229 -2.82 -8.00 14.48
C ARG A 229 -3.04 -8.18 15.99
N MET A 230 -2.13 -8.88 16.68
CA MET A 230 -2.24 -9.07 18.12
C MET A 230 -2.20 -7.73 18.85
N GLN A 231 -2.82 -7.68 20.03
CA GLN A 231 -2.51 -6.60 20.95
C GLN A 231 -1.01 -6.65 21.27
N ILE A 232 -0.38 -5.48 21.30
CA ILE A 232 1.06 -5.37 21.54
C ILE A 232 1.46 -6.02 22.88
N SER A 233 0.60 -5.96 23.90
CA SER A 233 0.79 -6.69 25.15
C SER A 233 0.90 -8.20 24.96
N ASP A 234 0.04 -8.78 24.12
CA ASP A 234 0.04 -10.22 23.85
C ASP A 234 1.23 -10.60 22.97
N LEU A 235 1.58 -9.74 22.01
CA LEU A 235 2.75 -9.92 21.17
C LEU A 235 4.05 -9.88 22.01
N ALA A 236 4.14 -9.00 22.99
CA ALA A 236 5.29 -8.94 23.91
C ALA A 236 5.47 -10.26 24.67
N VAL A 237 4.37 -10.83 25.17
CA VAL A 237 4.37 -12.15 25.82
C VAL A 237 4.81 -13.24 24.85
N TRP A 238 4.29 -13.23 23.62
CA TRP A 238 4.66 -14.21 22.61
C TRP A 238 6.14 -14.15 22.25
N VAL A 239 6.70 -12.94 22.04
CA VAL A 239 8.13 -12.75 21.74
C VAL A 239 9.01 -13.25 22.88
N ARG A 240 8.62 -12.98 24.14
CA ARG A 240 9.33 -13.48 25.33
C ARG A 240 9.26 -15.01 25.49
N GLY A 241 8.30 -15.67 24.85
CA GLY A 241 8.17 -17.12 24.85
C GLY A 241 9.11 -17.85 23.86
N LEU A 242 9.78 -17.12 22.97
CA LEU A 242 10.71 -17.72 22.01
C LEU A 242 12.09 -17.97 22.63
N ASP A 243 12.52 -19.22 22.67
CA ASP A 243 13.86 -19.62 23.10
C ASP A 243 14.76 -19.89 21.89
N GLU A 244 15.29 -18.82 21.30
CA GLU A 244 16.08 -18.87 20.07
C GLU A 244 17.43 -18.15 20.22
N PRO A 245 18.47 -18.87 20.71
CA PRO A 245 19.79 -18.29 20.98
C PRO A 245 20.45 -17.62 19.77
N SER A 246 20.15 -18.11 18.56
CA SER A 246 20.70 -17.60 17.31
C SER A 246 20.30 -16.14 17.00
N VAL A 247 19.19 -15.68 17.58
CA VAL A 247 18.64 -14.32 17.38
C VAL A 247 18.36 -13.60 18.70
N ALA A 248 18.97 -14.04 19.81
CA ALA A 248 18.70 -13.48 21.15
C ALA A 248 18.80 -11.94 21.24
N PRO A 249 19.80 -11.25 20.64
CA PRO A 249 19.85 -9.79 20.67
C PRO A 249 18.66 -9.11 19.94
N LEU A 250 18.19 -9.74 18.86
CA LEU A 250 17.02 -9.27 18.11
C LEU A 250 15.74 -9.44 18.93
N LEU A 251 15.57 -10.59 19.58
CA LEU A 251 14.44 -10.85 20.47
C LEU A 251 14.41 -9.89 21.65
N GLY A 252 15.57 -9.62 22.27
CA GLY A 252 15.69 -8.62 23.33
C GLY A 252 15.26 -7.23 22.88
N THR A 253 15.80 -6.75 21.75
CA THR A 253 15.44 -5.44 21.20
C THR A 253 13.94 -5.34 20.86
N LEU A 254 13.37 -6.40 20.29
CA LEU A 254 11.95 -6.44 19.96
C LEU A 254 11.09 -6.46 21.23
N ALA A 255 11.44 -7.27 22.23
CA ALA A 255 10.74 -7.33 23.51
C ALA A 255 10.77 -5.96 24.21
N ASP A 256 11.94 -5.32 24.33
CA ASP A 256 12.08 -3.99 24.92
C ASP A 256 11.21 -2.95 24.21
N THR A 257 11.16 -3.00 22.87
CA THR A 257 10.31 -2.09 22.08
C THR A 257 8.83 -2.31 22.38
N LEU A 258 8.39 -3.57 22.49
CA LEU A 258 6.99 -3.90 22.77
C LEU A 258 6.60 -3.61 24.22
N ASP A 259 7.49 -3.86 25.17
CA ASP A 259 7.28 -3.53 26.58
C ASP A 259 7.21 -2.00 26.76
N ALA A 260 8.00 -1.21 26.01
CA ALA A 260 7.88 0.25 26.00
C ALA A 260 6.48 0.74 25.56
N PHE A 261 5.81 0.07 24.62
CA PHE A 261 4.41 0.36 24.30
C PHE A 261 3.50 0.09 25.48
N VAL A 262 3.69 -1.04 26.18
CA VAL A 262 2.87 -1.43 27.34
C VAL A 262 3.03 -0.40 28.46
N ASP A 263 4.26 -0.02 28.80
CA ASP A 263 4.59 0.90 29.89
C ASP A 263 3.99 2.29 29.70
N ILE A 264 3.92 2.78 28.45
CA ILE A 264 3.31 4.08 28.14
C ILE A 264 1.79 3.98 27.88
N GLY A 265 1.17 2.84 28.19
CA GLY A 265 -0.27 2.62 28.08
C GLY A 265 -0.78 2.50 26.66
N LEU A 266 0.04 2.02 25.72
CA LEU A 266 -0.32 1.72 24.33
C LEU A 266 -0.36 0.22 24.01
N GLY A 267 -0.23 -0.65 25.02
CA GLY A 267 -0.22 -2.11 24.83
C GLY A 267 -1.48 -2.69 24.17
N TYR A 268 -2.62 -1.98 24.24
CA TYR A 268 -3.89 -2.39 23.60
C TYR A 268 -3.92 -2.17 22.09
N LEU A 269 -2.96 -1.41 21.53
CA LEU A 269 -2.86 -1.22 20.08
C LEU A 269 -2.35 -2.50 19.42
N SER A 270 -2.57 -2.61 18.12
CA SER A 270 -1.90 -3.60 17.25
C SER A 270 -0.85 -2.89 16.37
N LEU A 271 0.15 -3.64 15.90
CA LEU A 271 1.19 -3.08 15.03
C LEU A 271 0.65 -2.75 13.64
N ASP A 272 -0.41 -3.41 13.18
CA ASP A 272 -1.04 -3.16 11.88
C ASP A 272 -2.06 -1.99 11.89
N ARG A 273 -2.35 -1.41 13.06
CA ARG A 273 -3.27 -0.29 13.19
C ARG A 273 -2.76 0.90 12.35
N PRO A 274 -3.58 1.45 11.42
CA PRO A 274 -3.17 2.59 10.61
C PRO A 274 -2.82 3.79 11.48
N SER A 275 -1.65 4.40 11.24
CA SER A 275 -1.16 5.50 12.10
C SER A 275 -2.02 6.75 12.01
N GLY A 276 -2.73 6.96 10.90
CA GLY A 276 -3.68 8.06 10.72
C GLY A 276 -4.92 7.96 11.63
N THR A 277 -5.21 6.77 12.18
CA THR A 277 -6.38 6.53 13.07
C THR A 277 -6.06 6.69 14.56
N LEU A 278 -4.84 7.11 14.90
CA LEU A 278 -4.44 7.36 16.28
C LEU A 278 -4.99 8.72 16.73
N SER A 279 -5.52 8.76 17.94
CA SER A 279 -5.80 10.01 18.63
C SER A 279 -4.52 10.82 18.81
N GLY A 280 -4.63 12.13 19.06
CA GLY A 280 -3.48 13.00 19.27
C GLY A 280 -2.54 12.50 20.39
N GLY A 281 -3.12 12.02 21.50
CA GLY A 281 -2.37 11.46 22.62
C GLY A 281 -1.71 10.11 22.30
N GLU A 282 -2.38 9.23 21.55
CA GLU A 282 -1.79 7.98 21.07
C GLU A 282 -0.60 8.27 20.13
N ALA A 283 -0.81 9.14 19.12
CA ALA A 283 0.22 9.49 18.15
C ALA A 283 1.47 10.10 18.80
N GLN A 284 1.30 10.98 19.79
CA GLN A 284 2.40 11.56 20.54
C GLN A 284 3.19 10.49 21.30
N ARG A 285 2.49 9.58 22.01
CA ARG A 285 3.14 8.49 22.75
C ARG A 285 3.85 7.50 21.82
N THR A 286 3.27 7.16 20.68
CA THR A 286 3.92 6.29 19.68
C THR A 286 5.23 6.87 19.16
N LYS A 287 5.34 8.19 18.98
CA LYS A 287 6.60 8.83 18.56
C LYS A 287 7.71 8.73 19.59
N MET A 288 7.36 8.70 20.88
CA MET A 288 8.36 8.61 21.96
C MET A 288 9.05 7.24 21.97
N ILE A 289 8.43 6.19 21.45
CA ILE A 289 9.03 4.83 21.44
C ILE A 289 10.27 4.75 20.55
N ARG A 290 10.40 5.65 19.57
CA ARG A 290 11.54 5.67 18.64
C ARG A 290 12.79 6.38 19.23
N HIS A 291 12.65 7.04 20.38
CA HIS A 291 13.64 7.97 20.94
C HIS A 291 13.97 7.65 22.39
#